data_AF-A0A5K7XGT4-F1
#
_entry.id   AF-A0A5K7XGT4-F1
#
_cell.length_a   1.000
_cell.length_b   1.000
_cell.length_c   1.000
_cell.angle_alpha   90.00
_cell.angle_beta   90.00
_cell.angle_gamma   90.00
#
_symmetry.space_group_name_H-M   'P 1'
#
loop_
_entity.id
_entity.type
_entity.pdbx_description
1 polymer ?
#
loop_
_entity_poly.entity_id
_entity_poly.type
_entity_poly.pdbx_seq_one_letter_code
_entity_poly.pdbx_strand_id
1 'polypeptide(L)'
;MNRSYYIAAATLAVALVASTSRATTVINIDFGLQGDHPGGVVSAPYTGAGAAFDPNGGTTWNPVIVVDNNAFQGAPGEFGFWTADVTKPNLLNSQGAATSIGVTLTADAANGTGAFGILQGSPNLGAVATNAVDLMRDYVIGFNVPQKVELTGFAPNTQVDLYLYGAGDTSNRDTLFTVVDANGSHSATTTGTITGDGNNPVTHTLTLGGDYVVLPAVVADGTGKITISYFHGAGSNEAPFNGLQAVFGVLPGDVNGDNLVNMADYQLIRSNFQATGATRALGDLTGPQGGNVGDGVVDFFDFAQWQQHFPSATGAFDVVPEPTGIALAAIAMGGVVQLRRRQRAAARA
;
A
#
# COMPACT_ATOMS: atom_id res chain seq x y z
N MET A 1 -73.40 -4.88 -0.99
CA MET A 1 -72.75 -6.00 -0.28
C MET A 1 -71.35 -6.16 -0.85
N ASN A 2 -70.37 -5.74 -0.04
CA ASN A 2 -68.99 -5.42 -0.42
C ASN A 2 -68.15 -6.68 -0.54
N ARG A 3 -67.37 -6.81 -1.63
CA ARG A 3 -66.29 -7.78 -1.74
C ARG A 3 -64.95 -7.09 -1.52
N SER A 4 -64.23 -7.67 -0.57
CA SER A 4 -63.04 -7.18 0.10
C SER A 4 -61.84 -6.97 -0.82
N TYR A 5 -61.13 -5.88 -0.54
CA TYR A 5 -59.85 -5.50 -1.12
C TYR A 5 -58.76 -6.50 -0.74
N TYR A 6 -58.10 -7.07 -1.74
CA TYR A 6 -56.83 -7.78 -1.56
C TYR A 6 -55.73 -6.73 -1.30
N ILE A 7 -55.36 -6.55 -0.03
CA ILE A 7 -54.16 -5.81 0.34
C ILE A 7 -52.98 -6.76 0.14
N ALA A 8 -52.28 -6.62 -0.98
CA ALA A 8 -50.97 -7.20 -1.18
C ALA A 8 -49.99 -6.50 -0.23
N ALA A 9 -49.67 -7.15 0.89
CA ALA A 9 -48.57 -6.74 1.74
C ALA A 9 -47.26 -7.07 1.01
N ALA A 10 -46.74 -6.11 0.24
CA ALA A 10 -45.38 -6.13 -0.23
C ALA A 10 -44.47 -5.87 0.98
N THR A 11 -43.95 -6.93 1.57
CA THR A 11 -42.89 -6.85 2.58
C THR A 11 -41.63 -6.34 1.89
N LEU A 12 -41.45 -5.02 1.88
CA LEU A 12 -40.21 -4.38 1.45
C LEU A 12 -39.17 -4.64 2.55
N ALA A 13 -38.49 -5.78 2.46
CA ALA A 13 -37.26 -6.00 3.20
C ALA A 13 -36.22 -5.05 2.60
N VAL A 14 -36.10 -3.85 3.19
CA VAL A 14 -34.92 -3.01 3.02
C VAL A 14 -33.80 -3.77 3.70
N ALA A 15 -33.13 -4.67 2.96
CA ALA A 15 -31.84 -5.17 3.35
C ALA A 15 -30.93 -3.95 3.42
N LEU A 16 -30.65 -3.46 4.64
CA LEU A 16 -29.46 -2.66 4.86
C LEU A 16 -28.29 -3.58 4.47
N VAL A 17 -27.86 -3.48 3.22
CA VAL A 17 -26.56 -4.00 2.81
C VAL A 17 -25.57 -3.10 3.54
N ALA A 18 -25.15 -3.55 4.72
CA ALA A 18 -23.96 -2.99 5.35
C ALA A 18 -22.86 -3.19 4.31
N SER A 19 -22.44 -2.11 3.67
CA SER A 19 -21.29 -2.14 2.78
C SER A 19 -20.12 -2.55 3.65
N THR A 20 -19.72 -3.82 3.58
CA THR A 20 -18.52 -4.30 4.22
C THR A 20 -17.36 -3.60 3.51
N SER A 21 -16.91 -2.52 4.11
CA SER A 21 -15.76 -1.76 3.65
C SER A 21 -14.57 -2.72 3.58
N ARG A 22 -13.97 -2.82 2.38
CA ARG A 22 -12.89 -3.75 2.05
C ARG A 22 -11.75 -3.64 3.06
N ALA A 23 -11.04 -4.73 3.35
CA ALA A 23 -9.81 -4.66 4.16
C ALA A 23 -8.68 -4.05 3.32
N THR A 24 -8.65 -2.72 3.26
CA THR A 24 -7.48 -1.98 2.80
C THR A 24 -6.39 -2.15 3.85
N THR A 25 -5.25 -2.73 3.48
CA THR A 25 -4.08 -2.67 4.36
C THR A 25 -3.49 -1.27 4.22
N VAL A 26 -3.26 -0.60 5.34
CA VAL A 26 -2.61 0.70 5.36
C VAL A 26 -1.36 0.57 6.21
N ILE A 27 -0.20 0.97 5.69
CA ILE A 27 1.03 1.11 6.48
C ILE A 27 1.22 2.60 6.72
N ASN A 28 1.08 3.04 7.97
CA ASN A 28 1.32 4.41 8.34
C ASN A 28 2.75 4.57 8.86
N ILE A 29 3.49 5.55 8.36
CA ILE A 29 4.89 5.82 8.69
C ILE A 29 5.00 7.27 9.15
N ASP A 30 5.58 7.44 10.32
CA ASP A 30 5.77 8.73 10.98
C ASP A 30 7.26 9.01 11.11
N PHE A 31 7.75 10.10 10.52
CA PHE A 31 9.16 10.47 10.60
C PHE A 31 9.37 11.36 11.81
N GLY A 32 10.13 10.84 12.79
CA GLY A 32 10.31 11.50 14.07
C GLY A 32 11.77 11.69 14.46
N LEU A 33 11.96 12.47 15.52
CA LEU A 33 13.25 12.68 16.18
C LEU A 33 13.34 11.88 17.48
N GLN A 34 14.56 11.56 17.90
CA GLN A 34 14.79 10.81 19.14
C GLN A 34 14.34 11.63 20.37
N GLY A 35 13.69 10.94 21.32
CA GLY A 35 13.06 11.58 22.47
C GLY A 35 13.99 12.11 23.56
N ASP A 36 15.30 11.87 23.47
CA ASP A 36 16.33 12.41 24.37
C ASP A 36 17.01 13.68 23.82
N HIS A 37 16.46 14.27 22.75
CA HIS A 37 16.93 15.55 22.25
C HIS A 37 16.98 16.58 23.40
N PRO A 38 18.07 17.35 23.57
CA PRO A 38 18.32 18.22 24.73
C PRO A 38 17.26 19.32 24.96
N GLY A 39 16.30 19.47 24.03
CA GLY A 39 15.10 20.28 24.19
C GLY A 39 13.95 19.66 25.00
N GLY A 40 14.07 18.41 25.43
CA GLY A 40 13.08 17.73 26.28
C GLY A 40 11.75 17.42 25.59
N VAL A 41 11.68 17.51 24.26
CA VAL A 41 10.47 17.16 23.50
C VAL A 41 10.60 15.72 23.06
N VAL A 42 9.79 14.87 23.68
CA VAL A 42 9.57 13.52 23.20
C VAL A 42 8.67 13.63 21.99
N SER A 43 9.19 13.34 20.80
CA SER A 43 8.34 13.08 19.65
C SER A 43 7.53 11.82 19.96
N ALA A 44 6.32 12.01 20.49
CA ALA A 44 5.39 10.91 20.65
C ALA A 44 4.94 10.50 19.25
N PRO A 45 4.97 9.19 18.91
CA PRO A 45 4.46 8.72 17.63
C PRO A 45 3.04 9.23 17.43
N TYR A 46 2.73 9.69 16.21
CA TYR A 46 1.39 10.14 15.87
C TYR A 46 0.38 9.00 16.11
N THR A 47 -0.78 9.33 16.69
CA THR A 47 -1.85 8.36 16.98
C THR A 47 -3.17 8.69 16.30
N GLY A 48 -3.23 9.78 15.54
CA GLY A 48 -4.44 10.24 14.88
C GLY A 48 -4.71 9.51 13.55
N ALA A 49 -5.82 9.89 12.92
CA ALA A 49 -6.18 9.38 11.60
C ALA A 49 -5.29 10.01 10.52
N GLY A 50 -4.84 9.21 9.55
CA GLY A 50 -4.21 9.73 8.34
C GLY A 50 -5.23 10.23 7.32
N ALA A 51 -4.74 10.78 6.21
CA ALA A 51 -5.50 11.17 5.04
C ALA A 51 -6.14 9.98 4.32
N ALA A 52 -5.43 8.85 4.23
CA ALA A 52 -6.01 7.59 3.80
C ALA A 52 -6.80 6.98 4.96
N PHE A 53 -8.09 6.76 4.71
CA PHE A 53 -8.98 6.10 5.64
C PHE A 53 -8.70 4.60 5.66
N ASP A 54 -8.36 4.07 6.84
CA ASP A 54 -8.43 2.64 7.10
C ASP A 54 -9.89 2.27 7.43
N PRO A 55 -10.55 1.45 6.60
CA PRO A 55 -11.92 1.02 6.82
C PRO A 55 -12.15 0.23 8.11
N ASN A 56 -11.09 -0.35 8.69
CA ASN A 56 -11.15 -1.02 9.99
C ASN A 56 -10.84 -0.08 11.16
N GLY A 57 -10.64 1.23 10.88
CA GLY A 57 -10.38 2.24 11.90
C GLY A 57 -8.99 2.17 12.54
N GLY A 58 -8.03 1.46 11.93
CA GLY A 58 -6.67 1.37 12.45
C GLY A 58 -5.91 2.69 12.33
N THR A 59 -5.19 3.06 13.39
CA THR A 59 -4.36 4.28 13.48
C THR A 59 -2.96 3.98 13.99
N THR A 60 -2.47 2.76 13.82
CA THR A 60 -1.10 2.42 14.23
C THR A 60 -0.10 3.08 13.30
N TRP A 61 0.78 3.93 13.84
CA TRP A 61 1.87 4.56 13.10
C TRP A 61 3.21 3.94 13.46
N ASN A 62 4.06 3.79 12.46
CA ASN A 62 5.41 3.30 12.62
C ASN A 62 6.36 4.49 12.77
N PRO A 63 6.85 4.79 13.99
CA PRO A 63 7.85 5.83 14.16
C PRO A 63 9.18 5.38 13.54
N VAL A 64 9.69 6.15 12.59
CA VAL A 64 11.03 6.00 12.01
C VAL A 64 11.85 7.16 12.55
N ILE A 65 12.64 6.84 13.57
CA ILE A 65 13.32 7.83 14.38
C ILE A 65 14.73 8.05 13.86
N VAL A 66 15.03 9.27 13.45
CA VAL A 66 16.41 9.69 13.22
C VAL A 66 17.08 9.86 14.58
N VAL A 67 18.03 8.98 14.88
CA VAL A 67 18.80 9.01 16.12
C VAL A 67 20.00 9.93 15.98
N ASP A 68 20.26 10.71 17.02
CA ASP A 68 21.35 11.66 17.03
C ASP A 68 22.68 10.93 17.31
N ASN A 69 23.49 10.72 16.28
CA ASN A 69 24.81 10.09 16.40
C ASN A 69 25.94 11.12 16.64
N ASN A 70 25.67 12.18 17.40
CA ASN A 70 26.50 13.38 17.58
C ASN A 70 26.53 14.33 16.36
N ALA A 71 25.47 14.35 15.55
CA ALA A 71 25.39 15.17 14.34
C ALA A 71 24.30 16.26 14.41
N PHE A 72 23.45 16.24 15.45
CA PHE A 72 22.57 17.35 15.78
C PHE A 72 23.35 18.43 16.57
N GLN A 73 23.89 19.42 15.85
CA GLN A 73 24.45 20.62 16.50
C GLN A 73 23.44 21.75 16.37
N GLY A 74 22.51 21.82 17.33
CA GLY A 74 21.57 22.93 17.38
C GLY A 74 20.78 23.00 18.68
N ALA A 75 20.41 24.22 19.08
CA ALA A 75 19.38 24.44 20.07
C ALA A 75 18.05 23.82 19.60
N PRO A 76 17.09 23.56 20.50
CA PRO A 76 15.81 22.99 20.09
C PRO A 76 15.06 23.91 19.12
N GLY A 77 14.59 23.37 18.00
CA GLY A 77 14.08 24.16 16.86
C GLY A 77 15.15 24.59 15.85
N GLU A 78 16.38 24.08 15.97
CA GLU A 78 17.43 24.23 14.96
C GLU A 78 17.61 22.93 14.15
N PHE A 79 18.17 23.07 12.95
CA PHE A 79 18.40 21.96 12.02
C PHE A 79 19.52 21.05 12.51
N GLY A 80 19.27 19.74 12.55
CA GLY A 80 20.34 18.76 12.65
C GLY A 80 20.50 17.97 11.37
N PHE A 81 21.72 17.57 11.07
CA PHE A 81 22.04 16.73 9.92
C PHE A 81 22.30 15.30 10.40
N TRP A 82 22.02 14.31 9.56
CA TRP A 82 22.43 12.93 9.83
C TRP A 82 23.23 12.37 8.66
N THR A 83 24.13 11.44 8.95
CA THR A 83 25.13 10.95 7.97
C THR A 83 25.01 9.47 7.66
N ALA A 84 24.09 8.76 8.31
CA ALA A 84 23.86 7.34 8.11
C ALA A 84 22.38 7.05 7.86
N ASP A 85 22.11 6.11 6.96
CA ASP A 85 20.75 5.70 6.64
C ASP A 85 19.99 5.22 7.89
N VAL A 86 18.69 5.53 7.94
CA VAL A 86 17.79 5.09 9.01
C VAL A 86 16.84 4.06 8.45
N THR A 87 16.98 2.81 8.89
CA THR A 87 16.15 1.69 8.42
C THR A 87 15.25 1.17 9.53
N LYS A 88 13.97 0.98 9.20
CA LYS A 88 12.99 0.28 10.04
C LYS A 88 12.36 -0.88 9.27
N PRO A 89 12.74 -2.14 9.55
CA PRO A 89 12.13 -3.30 8.95
C PRO A 89 10.80 -3.66 9.65
N ASN A 90 10.03 -4.54 9.02
CA ASN A 90 8.84 -5.19 9.59
C ASN A 90 7.81 -4.21 10.16
N LEU A 91 7.44 -3.20 9.37
CA LEU A 91 6.44 -2.21 9.73
C LEU A 91 5.11 -2.88 10.06
N LEU A 92 4.40 -2.31 11.03
CA LEU A 92 3.04 -2.70 11.37
C LEU A 92 2.07 -2.07 10.38
N ASN A 93 0.98 -2.77 10.07
CA ASN A 93 -0.17 -2.13 9.44
C ASN A 93 -0.94 -1.27 10.45
N SER A 94 -1.92 -0.53 9.96
CA SER A 94 -2.76 0.38 10.73
C SER A 94 -3.50 -0.32 11.88
N GLN A 95 -3.74 -1.63 11.79
CA GLN A 95 -4.34 -2.44 12.84
C GLN A 95 -3.31 -3.07 13.81
N GLY A 96 -2.02 -2.79 13.63
CA GLY A 96 -0.93 -3.25 14.50
C GLY A 96 -0.34 -4.63 14.16
N ALA A 97 -0.76 -5.25 13.05
CA ALA A 97 -0.18 -6.52 12.60
C ALA A 97 1.12 -6.28 11.84
N ALA A 98 2.14 -7.11 12.11
CA ALA A 98 3.42 -7.01 11.42
C ALA A 98 3.30 -7.36 9.93
N THR A 99 4.10 -6.69 9.11
CA THR A 99 4.19 -6.93 7.66
C THR A 99 5.63 -7.22 7.23
N SER A 100 5.82 -7.62 5.98
CA SER A 100 7.16 -7.73 5.37
C SER A 100 7.75 -6.37 4.99
N ILE A 101 6.97 -5.29 5.08
CA ILE A 101 7.37 -3.99 4.55
C ILE A 101 8.41 -3.35 5.48
N GLY A 102 9.45 -2.78 4.89
CA GLY A 102 10.43 -1.95 5.56
C GLY A 102 10.56 -0.57 4.93
N VAL A 103 11.12 0.37 5.66
CA VAL A 103 11.43 1.72 5.18
C VAL A 103 12.88 2.09 5.48
N THR A 104 13.54 2.75 4.54
CA THR A 104 14.87 3.33 4.70
C THR A 104 14.84 4.80 4.30
N LEU A 105 15.29 5.67 5.21
CA LEU A 105 15.62 7.06 4.92
C LEU A 105 17.10 7.12 4.53
N THR A 106 17.41 7.59 3.32
CA THR A 106 18.80 7.71 2.87
C THR A 106 19.42 9.01 3.38
N ALA A 107 20.59 8.92 4.00
CA ALA A 107 21.34 10.10 4.42
C ALA A 107 22.12 10.74 3.26
N ASP A 108 22.29 12.05 3.32
CA ASP A 108 23.25 12.76 2.47
C ASP A 108 24.44 13.27 3.30
N ALA A 109 25.60 12.71 3.00
CA ALA A 109 26.86 13.08 3.64
C ALA A 109 27.27 14.56 3.43
N ALA A 110 26.67 15.26 2.46
CA ALA A 110 26.96 16.66 2.15
C ALA A 110 26.05 17.68 2.86
N ASN A 111 25.41 17.31 3.98
CA ASN A 111 24.42 18.13 4.68
C ASN A 111 23.16 18.44 3.84
N GLY A 112 22.85 17.60 2.83
CA GLY A 112 21.63 17.72 2.05
C GLY A 112 20.39 17.18 2.76
N THR A 113 20.56 16.39 3.83
CA THR A 113 19.48 15.87 4.68
C THR A 113 19.60 16.41 6.08
N GLY A 114 18.52 16.97 6.60
CA GLY A 114 18.39 17.25 8.01
C GLY A 114 17.08 16.73 8.58
N ALA A 115 16.95 16.78 9.89
CA ALA A 115 15.71 16.54 10.59
C ALA A 115 15.36 17.76 11.43
N PHE A 116 14.06 18.00 11.58
CA PHE A 116 13.53 19.15 12.27
C PHE A 116 12.35 18.73 13.15
N GLY A 117 12.28 19.27 14.35
CA GLY A 117 11.17 19.06 15.27
C GLY A 117 10.73 20.38 15.89
N ILE A 118 9.44 20.68 15.79
CA ILE A 118 8.88 21.87 16.42
C ILE A 118 8.69 21.61 17.91
N LEU A 119 9.25 22.47 18.76
CA LEU A 119 9.08 22.37 20.21
C LEU A 119 7.62 22.50 20.66
N GLN A 120 7.17 21.68 21.62
CA GLN A 120 5.88 21.85 22.28
C GLN A 120 5.75 23.28 22.85
N GLY A 121 4.70 24.00 22.45
CA GLY A 121 4.48 25.41 22.83
C GLY A 121 5.16 26.45 21.95
N SER A 122 5.90 26.05 20.91
CA SER A 122 6.36 26.97 19.86
C SER A 122 5.15 27.67 19.22
N PRO A 123 5.22 28.99 18.93
CA PRO A 123 4.15 29.67 18.18
C PRO A 123 3.89 28.98 16.83
N ASN A 124 4.91 28.38 16.22
CA ASN A 124 4.76 27.70 14.93
C ASN A 124 3.91 26.41 15.02
N LEU A 125 3.63 25.86 16.22
CA LEU A 125 2.72 24.71 16.37
C LEU A 125 1.27 25.06 16.06
N GLY A 126 0.82 26.28 16.36
CA GLY A 126 -0.54 26.69 16.02
C GLY A 126 -0.78 26.76 14.51
N ALA A 127 0.30 26.71 13.75
CA ALA A 127 0.31 26.74 12.32
C ALA A 127 0.07 25.32 11.73
N VAL A 128 0.08 24.25 12.54
CA VAL A 128 -0.11 22.85 12.10
C VAL A 128 -1.53 22.35 12.34
N ALA A 129 -2.01 21.41 11.51
CA ALA A 129 -3.36 20.81 11.57
C ALA A 129 -3.61 20.26 12.97
N THR A 130 -4.64 20.70 13.69
CA THR A 130 -4.87 20.21 15.07
C THR A 130 -5.06 18.70 15.17
N ASN A 131 -5.62 18.07 14.14
CA ASN A 131 -5.75 16.61 14.09
C ASN A 131 -4.47 15.88 13.68
N ALA A 132 -3.51 16.58 13.06
CA ALA A 132 -2.25 16.05 12.58
C ALA A 132 -1.02 16.76 13.19
N VAL A 133 -1.18 17.48 14.30
CA VAL A 133 -0.12 18.32 14.89
C VAL A 133 1.11 17.49 15.14
N ASP A 134 0.92 16.35 15.81
CA ASP A 134 2.05 15.48 16.13
C ASP A 134 2.68 14.90 14.86
N LEU A 135 1.90 14.64 13.80
CA LEU A 135 2.43 14.15 12.52
C LEU A 135 3.25 15.22 11.79
N MET A 136 2.81 16.48 11.74
CA MET A 136 3.61 17.53 11.06
C MET A 136 4.59 18.27 11.98
N ARG A 137 4.58 17.98 13.29
CA ARG A 137 5.52 18.60 14.25
C ARG A 137 6.96 18.25 13.92
N ASP A 138 7.16 17.00 13.56
CA ASP A 138 8.46 16.41 13.30
C ASP A 138 8.53 16.02 11.82
N TYR A 139 9.67 16.26 11.19
CA TYR A 139 9.90 15.89 9.81
C TYR A 139 11.36 15.75 9.48
N VAL A 140 11.62 14.95 8.46
CA VAL A 140 12.89 15.05 7.74
C VAL A 140 12.80 16.15 6.69
N ILE A 141 13.94 16.77 6.38
CA ILE A 141 14.03 17.90 5.47
C ILE A 141 15.14 17.65 4.44
N GLY A 142 14.81 17.85 3.18
CA GLY A 142 15.79 17.87 2.09
C GLY A 142 16.19 19.30 1.74
N PHE A 143 17.48 19.52 1.51
CA PHE A 143 18.05 20.82 1.12
C PHE A 143 18.78 20.70 -0.19
N ASN A 144 18.48 21.61 -1.14
CA ASN A 144 19.25 21.90 -2.37
C ASN A 144 19.53 20.74 -3.35
N VAL A 145 19.39 19.48 -2.92
CA VAL A 145 19.48 18.27 -3.73
C VAL A 145 18.32 17.32 -3.40
N PRO A 146 17.86 16.51 -4.38
CA PRO A 146 16.81 15.53 -4.14
C PRO A 146 17.23 14.49 -3.11
N GLN A 147 16.35 14.23 -2.15
CA GLN A 147 16.51 13.22 -1.13
C GLN A 147 15.65 11.99 -1.40
N LYS A 148 15.84 10.92 -0.62
CA LYS A 148 15.23 9.62 -0.90
C LYS A 148 14.69 8.92 0.33
N VAL A 149 13.52 8.31 0.14
CA VAL A 149 12.91 7.33 1.03
C VAL A 149 12.64 6.07 0.21
N GLU A 150 13.02 4.92 0.74
CA GLU A 150 12.85 3.64 0.08
C GLU A 150 11.92 2.75 0.90
N LEU A 151 10.86 2.26 0.27
CA LEU A 151 10.00 1.23 0.83
C LEU A 151 10.40 -0.12 0.21
N THR A 152 10.52 -1.17 1.02
CA THR A 152 10.99 -2.50 0.60
C THR A 152 10.08 -3.59 1.15
N GLY A 153 10.23 -4.81 0.63
CA GLY A 153 9.50 -5.99 1.12
C GLY A 153 8.13 -6.19 0.49
N PHE A 154 7.82 -5.45 -0.57
CA PHE A 154 6.66 -5.72 -1.43
C PHE A 154 6.88 -6.99 -2.24
N ALA A 155 5.79 -7.61 -2.71
CA ALA A 155 5.93 -8.52 -3.84
C ALA A 155 6.30 -7.70 -5.11
N PRO A 156 7.07 -8.27 -6.05
CA PRO A 156 7.34 -7.60 -7.32
C PRO A 156 6.05 -7.17 -8.02
N ASN A 157 6.01 -5.94 -8.52
CA ASN A 157 4.84 -5.33 -9.17
C ASN A 157 3.61 -5.09 -8.27
N THR A 158 3.74 -5.16 -6.93
CA THR A 158 2.66 -4.70 -6.04
C THR A 158 2.32 -3.25 -6.34
N GLN A 159 1.04 -2.98 -6.55
CA GLN A 159 0.51 -1.63 -6.74
C GLN A 159 0.07 -1.03 -5.40
N VAL A 160 0.47 0.22 -5.14
CA VAL A 160 0.11 0.97 -3.93
C VAL A 160 -0.30 2.39 -4.28
N ASP A 161 -1.22 2.94 -3.49
CA ASP A 161 -1.44 4.38 -3.46
C ASP A 161 -0.57 4.97 -2.34
N LEU A 162 0.24 5.97 -2.65
CA LEU A 162 1.10 6.64 -1.67
C LEU A 162 0.49 7.98 -1.28
N TYR A 163 0.21 8.16 0.00
CA TYR A 163 -0.18 9.43 0.60
C TYR A 163 1.05 10.02 1.27
N LEU A 164 1.59 11.10 0.70
CA LEU A 164 2.87 11.68 1.10
C LEU A 164 2.63 13.02 1.78
N TYR A 165 3.11 13.17 3.01
CA TYR A 165 2.89 14.38 3.82
C TYR A 165 4.11 15.28 3.78
N GLY A 166 3.92 16.55 3.40
CA GLY A 166 5.02 17.49 3.23
C GLY A 166 4.61 18.90 3.61
N ALA A 167 4.46 19.15 4.91
CA ALA A 167 4.19 20.45 5.49
C ALA A 167 5.32 20.83 6.46
N GLY A 168 5.80 22.07 6.35
CA GLY A 168 6.81 22.63 7.26
C GLY A 168 6.18 23.41 8.41
N ASP A 169 7.01 24.17 9.15
CA ASP A 169 6.57 25.07 10.21
C ASP A 169 6.30 26.52 9.73
N THR A 170 6.52 26.78 8.43
CA THR A 170 6.21 28.04 7.75
C THR A 170 5.54 27.79 6.41
N SER A 171 4.78 28.78 5.92
CA SER A 171 4.21 28.74 4.57
C SER A 171 5.30 28.70 3.49
N ASN A 172 4.95 28.18 2.31
CA ASN A 172 5.80 28.06 1.11
C ASN A 172 6.93 27.01 1.20
N ARG A 173 6.90 26.12 2.19
CA ARG A 173 7.76 24.92 2.20
C ARG A 173 7.17 23.80 1.36
N ASP A 174 7.12 24.07 0.06
CA ASP A 174 6.60 23.13 -0.93
C ASP A 174 7.49 21.88 -1.01
N THR A 175 6.89 20.70 -1.08
CA THR A 175 7.64 19.46 -1.30
C THR A 175 7.16 18.78 -2.57
N LEU A 176 8.03 18.71 -3.57
CA LEU A 176 7.87 17.91 -4.76
C LEU A 176 8.27 16.47 -4.46
N PHE A 177 7.29 15.57 -4.50
CA PHE A 177 7.52 14.13 -4.45
C PHE A 177 7.58 13.56 -5.87
N THR A 178 8.48 12.63 -6.10
CA THR A 178 8.61 11.92 -7.37
C THR A 178 8.88 10.44 -7.14
N VAL A 179 8.17 9.57 -7.84
CA VAL A 179 8.40 8.13 -7.89
C VAL A 179 8.51 7.71 -9.34
N VAL A 180 9.54 6.94 -9.68
CA VAL A 180 9.68 6.35 -11.02
C VAL A 180 9.50 4.85 -10.89
N ASP A 181 8.54 4.29 -11.63
CA ASP A 181 8.21 2.87 -11.63
C ASP A 181 8.05 2.31 -13.04
N ALA A 182 7.51 1.09 -13.17
CA ALA A 182 7.26 0.43 -14.45
C ALA A 182 6.22 1.14 -15.33
N ASN A 183 5.35 1.97 -14.75
CA ASN A 183 4.30 2.72 -15.44
C ASN A 183 4.74 4.15 -15.81
N GLY A 184 5.86 4.63 -15.29
CA GLY A 184 6.46 5.92 -15.64
C GLY A 184 6.87 6.73 -14.41
N SER A 185 6.84 8.05 -14.55
CA SER A 185 7.13 8.98 -13.46
C SER A 185 5.82 9.51 -12.89
N HIS A 186 5.66 9.37 -11.57
CA HIS A 186 4.59 9.95 -10.77
C HIS A 186 5.16 11.13 -10.00
N SER A 187 4.51 12.28 -10.03
CA SER A 187 4.97 13.44 -9.26
C SER A 187 3.82 14.29 -8.79
N ALA A 188 3.92 14.79 -7.57
CA ALA A 188 2.97 15.74 -7.00
C ALA A 188 3.69 16.64 -6.00
N THR A 189 3.16 17.84 -5.80
CA THR A 189 3.76 18.86 -4.93
C THR A 189 2.77 19.26 -3.84
N THR A 190 3.20 19.21 -2.58
CA THR A 190 2.50 19.91 -1.50
C THR A 190 2.88 21.39 -1.54
N THR A 191 1.98 22.28 -1.15
CA THR A 191 2.27 23.72 -1.04
C THR A 191 2.66 24.14 0.38
N GLY A 192 2.60 23.22 1.36
CA GLY A 192 2.88 23.51 2.76
C GLY A 192 2.02 24.66 3.29
N THR A 193 0.77 24.79 2.80
CA THR A 193 -0.10 25.92 3.14
C THR A 193 -0.64 25.74 4.54
N ILE A 194 0.12 26.26 5.48
CA ILE A 194 -0.31 26.46 6.85
C ILE A 194 -1.38 27.55 6.89
N THR A 195 -2.59 27.18 7.29
CA THR A 195 -3.66 28.15 7.60
C THR A 195 -3.62 28.50 9.08
N GLY A 196 -2.95 29.62 9.39
CA GLY A 196 -2.84 30.17 10.73
C GLY A 196 -1.58 31.01 10.86
N ASP A 197 -1.67 32.22 11.40
CA ASP A 197 -0.47 32.86 11.93
C ASP A 197 -0.09 32.11 13.23
N GLY A 198 1.19 31.98 13.55
CA GLY A 198 1.66 31.22 14.73
C GLY A 198 1.14 31.72 16.09
N ASN A 199 0.21 32.68 16.12
CA ASN A 199 -0.43 33.17 17.32
C ASN A 199 -1.87 32.66 17.49
N ASN A 200 -2.46 32.02 16.47
CA ASN A 200 -3.84 31.57 16.53
C ASN A 200 -3.98 30.15 15.93
N PRO A 201 -3.88 29.09 16.76
CA PRO A 201 -4.09 27.73 16.30
C PRO A 201 -5.47 27.59 15.66
N VAL A 202 -5.51 27.55 14.33
CA VAL A 202 -6.74 27.24 13.61
C VAL A 202 -6.81 25.74 13.49
N THR A 203 -7.94 25.17 13.91
CA THR A 203 -8.26 23.80 13.54
C THR A 203 -8.33 23.71 12.02
N HIS A 204 -7.27 23.18 11.41
CA HIS A 204 -7.29 22.82 10.00
C HIS A 204 -7.25 21.31 9.85
N THR A 205 -8.05 20.83 8.91
CA THR A 205 -8.10 19.43 8.48
C THR A 205 -7.00 19.22 7.46
N LEU A 206 -6.37 18.04 7.43
CA LEU A 206 -5.47 17.65 6.34
C LEU A 206 -6.10 17.94 4.96
N THR A 207 -5.40 18.70 4.14
CA THR A 207 -5.84 19.14 2.81
C THR A 207 -4.99 18.53 1.70
N LEU A 208 -5.66 17.95 0.69
CA LEU A 208 -4.99 17.45 -0.51
C LEU A 208 -4.36 18.61 -1.29
N GLY A 209 -3.09 18.47 -1.65
CA GLY A 209 -2.27 19.49 -2.31
C GLY A 209 -1.67 20.52 -1.34
N GLY A 210 -2.25 20.70 -0.14
CA GLY A 210 -1.70 21.56 0.90
C GLY A 210 -0.72 20.81 1.79
N ASP A 211 -1.25 19.91 2.61
CA ASP A 211 -0.51 19.17 3.64
C ASP A 211 0.04 17.84 3.12
N TYR A 212 -0.70 17.22 2.20
CA TYR A 212 -0.34 15.93 1.61
C TYR A 212 -0.71 15.85 0.14
N VAL A 213 -0.08 14.92 -0.58
CA VAL A 213 -0.42 14.56 -1.95
C VAL A 213 -0.65 13.05 -2.07
N VAL A 214 -1.30 12.63 -3.16
CA VAL A 214 -1.49 11.22 -3.48
C VAL A 214 -0.79 10.90 -4.80
N LEU A 215 0.08 9.89 -4.78
CA LEU A 215 0.60 9.25 -5.99
C LEU A 215 -0.15 7.91 -6.15
N PRO A 216 -1.18 7.85 -7.00
CA PRO A 216 -1.97 6.64 -7.16
C PRO A 216 -1.22 5.60 -7.96
N ALA A 217 -1.56 4.32 -7.74
CA ALA A 217 -1.18 3.25 -8.65
C ALA A 217 0.34 3.07 -8.86
N VAL A 218 1.16 3.44 -7.86
CA VAL A 218 2.61 3.27 -7.87
C VAL A 218 2.95 1.79 -7.78
N VAL A 219 3.87 1.32 -8.63
CA VAL A 219 4.23 -0.09 -8.74
C VAL A 219 5.60 -0.34 -8.14
N ALA A 220 5.69 -1.29 -7.21
CA ALA A 220 6.97 -1.79 -6.71
C ALA A 220 7.78 -2.44 -7.85
N ASP A 221 9.09 -2.20 -7.88
CA ASP A 221 9.97 -2.73 -8.92
C ASP A 221 10.09 -4.27 -8.87
N GLY A 222 10.88 -4.84 -9.79
CA GLY A 222 11.11 -6.28 -9.86
C GLY A 222 11.75 -6.89 -8.60
N THR A 223 12.26 -6.07 -7.68
CA THR A 223 12.82 -6.48 -6.39
C THR A 223 11.87 -6.23 -5.22
N GLY A 224 10.67 -5.72 -5.47
CA GLY A 224 9.71 -5.39 -4.42
C GLY A 224 10.06 -4.10 -3.69
N LYS A 225 10.63 -3.12 -4.39
CA LYS A 225 11.04 -1.82 -3.83
C LYS A 225 10.33 -0.65 -4.51
N ILE A 226 10.02 0.38 -3.74
CA ILE A 226 9.54 1.69 -4.21
C ILE A 226 10.51 2.75 -3.72
N THR A 227 11.00 3.59 -4.63
CA THR A 227 11.90 4.71 -4.29
C THR A 227 11.15 6.02 -4.46
N ILE A 228 10.98 6.74 -3.37
CA ILE A 228 10.37 8.07 -3.32
C ILE A 228 11.50 9.07 -3.26
N SER A 229 11.62 9.91 -4.27
CA SER A 229 12.45 11.10 -4.20
C SER A 229 11.62 12.28 -3.74
N TYR A 230 12.18 13.13 -2.88
CA TYR A 230 11.55 14.37 -2.46
C TYR A 230 12.52 15.53 -2.59
N PHE A 231 12.01 16.66 -3.05
CA PHE A 231 12.77 17.85 -3.34
C PHE A 231 11.95 19.10 -3.06
N HIS A 232 12.60 20.24 -2.90
CA HIS A 232 11.89 21.47 -2.61
C HIS A 232 11.12 21.93 -3.85
N GLY A 233 9.93 22.51 -3.64
CA GLY A 233 9.16 23.14 -4.71
C GLY A 233 9.67 24.55 -5.02
N ALA A 234 8.77 25.39 -5.55
CA ALA A 234 9.14 26.74 -5.99
C ALA A 234 9.24 27.74 -4.82
N GLY A 235 8.58 27.47 -3.69
CA GLY A 235 8.44 28.40 -2.58
C GLY A 235 9.63 28.48 -1.61
N SER A 236 10.47 27.45 -1.51
CA SER A 236 11.62 27.42 -0.58
C SER A 236 12.73 26.49 -1.08
N ASN A 237 13.91 26.51 -0.44
CA ASN A 237 15.00 25.55 -0.68
C ASN A 237 14.91 24.31 0.22
N GLU A 238 13.78 24.12 0.87
CA GLU A 238 13.54 23.16 1.93
C GLU A 238 12.36 22.25 1.55
N ALA A 239 12.54 20.95 1.75
CA ALA A 239 11.58 19.93 1.37
C ALA A 239 11.17 19.10 2.60
N PRO A 240 10.21 19.57 3.43
CA PRO A 240 9.72 18.79 4.56
C PRO A 240 9.04 17.50 4.10
N PHE A 241 9.35 16.40 4.77
CA PHE A 241 8.67 15.13 4.61
C PHE A 241 8.37 14.59 6.01
N ASN A 242 7.10 14.67 6.40
CA ASN A 242 6.65 14.38 7.77
C ASN A 242 6.37 12.89 7.98
N GLY A 243 5.93 12.20 6.93
CA GLY A 243 5.54 10.80 6.99
C GLY A 243 4.86 10.39 5.71
N LEU A 244 4.34 9.16 5.68
CA LEU A 244 3.54 8.66 4.56
C LEU A 244 2.56 7.57 4.98
N GLN A 245 1.56 7.34 4.13
CA GLN A 245 0.79 6.09 4.16
C GLN A 245 0.99 5.34 2.84
N ALA A 246 1.32 4.06 2.93
CA ALA A 246 1.24 3.14 1.80
C ALA A 246 -0.08 2.37 1.91
N VAL A 247 -0.96 2.61 0.95
CA VAL A 247 -2.32 2.04 0.92
C VAL A 247 -2.36 0.94 -0.12
N PHE A 248 -2.65 -0.27 0.34
CA PHE A 248 -2.73 -1.45 -0.49
C PHE A 248 -4.16 -1.54 -0.98
N GLY A 249 -4.35 -1.25 -2.27
CA GLY A 249 -5.57 -1.65 -2.94
C GLY A 249 -5.67 -3.17 -2.90
N VAL A 250 -6.85 -3.71 -2.63
CA VAL A 250 -7.05 -5.16 -2.75
C VAL A 250 -6.78 -5.53 -4.21
N LEU A 251 -5.77 -6.38 -4.44
CA LEU A 251 -5.41 -6.80 -5.79
C LEU A 251 -6.68 -7.36 -6.47
N PRO A 252 -7.02 -6.95 -7.70
CA PRO A 252 -8.13 -7.57 -8.40
C PRO A 252 -7.89 -9.09 -8.45
N GLY A 253 -8.89 -9.90 -8.05
CA GLY A 253 -8.73 -11.35 -7.93
C GLY A 253 -8.26 -11.88 -6.57
N ASP A 254 -7.69 -11.05 -5.69
CA ASP A 254 -7.31 -11.46 -4.32
C ASP A 254 -8.56 -11.44 -3.42
N VAL A 255 -9.09 -12.62 -3.12
CA VAL A 255 -10.36 -12.84 -2.43
C VAL A 255 -10.15 -12.79 -0.92
N ASN A 256 -9.03 -13.33 -0.43
CA ASN A 256 -8.76 -13.48 1.00
C ASN A 256 -8.01 -12.28 1.62
N GLY A 257 -7.54 -11.34 0.80
CA GLY A 257 -6.82 -10.13 1.21
C GLY A 257 -5.38 -10.40 1.63
N ASP A 258 -4.76 -11.50 1.21
CA ASP A 258 -3.39 -11.86 1.55
C ASP A 258 -2.34 -11.20 0.63
N ASN A 259 -2.78 -10.32 -0.26
CA ASN A 259 -2.00 -9.64 -1.29
C ASN A 259 -1.39 -10.59 -2.33
N LEU A 260 -1.94 -11.78 -2.50
CA LEU A 260 -1.61 -12.70 -3.58
C LEU A 260 -2.90 -13.04 -4.33
N VAL A 261 -2.79 -13.23 -5.66
CA VAL A 261 -3.88 -13.81 -6.45
C VAL A 261 -3.46 -15.23 -6.80
N ASN A 262 -3.96 -16.21 -6.06
CA ASN A 262 -3.52 -17.59 -6.15
C ASN A 262 -4.69 -18.59 -6.06
N MET A 263 -4.39 -19.88 -5.86
CA MET A 263 -5.40 -20.95 -5.84
C MET A 263 -6.28 -20.93 -4.58
N ALA A 264 -5.81 -20.34 -3.48
CA ALA A 264 -6.61 -20.15 -2.27
C ALA A 264 -7.81 -19.21 -2.54
N ASP A 265 -7.60 -18.17 -3.34
CA ASP A 265 -8.67 -17.27 -3.78
C ASP A 265 -9.73 -17.99 -4.61
N TYR A 266 -9.27 -18.79 -5.58
CA TYR A 266 -10.18 -19.62 -6.38
C TYR A 266 -10.95 -20.62 -5.53
N GLN A 267 -10.31 -21.21 -4.52
CA GLN A 267 -11.00 -22.13 -3.61
C GLN A 267 -12.12 -21.43 -2.85
N LEU A 268 -11.98 -20.15 -2.49
CA LEU A 268 -13.04 -19.36 -1.85
C LEU A 268 -14.18 -19.08 -2.83
N ILE A 269 -13.88 -18.62 -4.05
CA ILE A 269 -14.90 -18.40 -5.11
C ILE A 269 -15.67 -19.70 -5.39
N ARG A 270 -14.94 -20.80 -5.56
CA ARG A 270 -15.52 -22.12 -5.86
C ARG A 270 -16.38 -22.64 -4.71
N SER A 271 -15.91 -22.52 -3.47
CA SER A 271 -16.61 -23.01 -2.28
C SER A 271 -17.92 -22.27 -2.01
N ASN A 272 -18.02 -21.02 -2.46
CA ASN A 272 -19.18 -20.16 -2.24
C ASN A 272 -19.94 -19.85 -3.53
N PHE A 273 -19.70 -20.58 -4.62
CA PHE A 273 -20.34 -20.32 -5.90
C PHE A 273 -21.88 -20.31 -5.78
N GLN A 274 -22.52 -19.29 -6.33
CA GLN A 274 -23.95 -18.93 -6.19
C GLN A 274 -24.42 -18.53 -4.78
N ALA A 275 -23.51 -18.30 -3.82
CA ALA A 275 -23.88 -17.70 -2.55
C ALA A 275 -24.40 -16.28 -2.77
N THR A 276 -25.46 -15.90 -2.06
CA THR A 276 -26.05 -14.56 -2.07
C THR A 276 -25.81 -13.84 -0.74
N GLY A 277 -25.82 -12.51 -0.75
CA GLY A 277 -25.33 -11.73 0.38
C GLY A 277 -23.84 -11.98 0.66
N ALA A 278 -23.11 -12.44 -0.35
CA ALA A 278 -21.70 -12.74 -0.25
C ALA A 278 -20.90 -11.45 -0.05
N THR A 279 -19.70 -11.61 0.49
CA THR A 279 -18.71 -10.54 0.59
C THR A 279 -17.48 -10.98 -0.18
N ARG A 280 -16.52 -10.08 -0.39
CA ARG A 280 -15.26 -10.44 -1.03
C ARG A 280 -14.55 -11.60 -0.35
N ALA A 281 -14.52 -11.66 0.99
CA ALA A 281 -13.92 -12.78 1.72
C ALA A 281 -14.60 -14.14 1.44
N LEU A 282 -15.81 -14.10 0.88
CA LEU A 282 -16.57 -15.27 0.43
C LEU A 282 -16.45 -15.50 -1.09
N GLY A 283 -15.67 -14.73 -1.85
CA GLY A 283 -15.52 -14.93 -3.31
C GLY A 283 -16.19 -13.89 -4.19
N ASP A 284 -16.91 -12.92 -3.63
CA ASP A 284 -17.61 -11.87 -4.39
C ASP A 284 -16.65 -10.70 -4.74
N LEU A 285 -16.05 -10.78 -5.92
CA LEU A 285 -15.01 -9.88 -6.42
C LEU A 285 -15.58 -8.71 -7.24
N THR A 286 -16.65 -8.97 -7.99
CA THR A 286 -17.22 -8.15 -9.05
C THR A 286 -18.63 -7.66 -8.73
N GLY A 287 -19.06 -6.61 -9.42
CA GLY A 287 -20.46 -6.22 -9.42
C GLY A 287 -20.89 -5.53 -10.70
N PRO A 288 -22.14 -5.04 -10.80
CA PRO A 288 -22.80 -4.77 -12.08
C PRO A 288 -22.20 -3.57 -12.82
N GLN A 289 -21.26 -2.87 -12.18
CA GLN A 289 -20.61 -1.66 -12.66
C GLN A 289 -19.13 -1.86 -13.03
N GLY A 290 -18.62 -3.10 -13.06
CA GLY A 290 -17.23 -3.37 -13.47
C GLY A 290 -16.17 -2.78 -12.53
N GLY A 291 -16.58 -2.45 -11.31
CA GLY A 291 -15.71 -1.99 -10.25
C GLY A 291 -15.25 -3.14 -9.36
N ASN A 292 -14.17 -2.86 -8.63
CA ASN A 292 -13.75 -3.61 -7.46
C ASN A 292 -14.80 -3.42 -6.32
N VAL A 293 -16.05 -3.81 -6.52
CA VAL A 293 -17.13 -3.79 -5.53
C VAL A 293 -18.02 -4.98 -5.82
N GLY A 294 -18.25 -5.83 -4.82
CA GLY A 294 -19.07 -7.03 -4.96
C GLY A 294 -20.56 -6.71 -5.21
N ASP A 295 -21.27 -7.55 -5.96
CA ASP A 295 -22.73 -7.45 -6.16
C ASP A 295 -23.56 -8.26 -5.16
N GLY A 296 -22.88 -8.87 -4.19
CA GLY A 296 -23.46 -9.74 -3.21
C GLY A 296 -23.72 -11.16 -3.72
N VAL A 297 -23.27 -11.53 -4.91
CA VAL A 297 -23.39 -12.88 -5.48
C VAL A 297 -22.01 -13.37 -5.91
N VAL A 298 -21.65 -14.60 -5.54
CA VAL A 298 -20.44 -15.24 -6.09
C VAL A 298 -20.82 -15.97 -7.38
N ASP A 299 -20.33 -15.52 -8.52
CA ASP A 299 -20.66 -16.12 -9.81
C ASP A 299 -19.47 -16.20 -10.80
N PHE A 300 -19.77 -16.34 -12.09
CA PHE A 300 -18.74 -16.47 -13.12
C PHE A 300 -18.01 -15.16 -13.44
N PHE A 301 -18.58 -14.00 -13.11
CA PHE A 301 -17.88 -12.72 -13.24
C PHE A 301 -16.74 -12.63 -12.22
N ASP A 302 -16.95 -13.11 -11.00
CA ASP A 302 -15.89 -13.17 -9.98
C ASP A 302 -14.77 -14.11 -10.40
N PHE A 303 -15.14 -15.31 -10.85
CA PHE A 303 -14.18 -16.26 -11.40
C PHE A 303 -13.39 -15.65 -12.56
N ALA A 304 -14.06 -14.96 -13.49
CA ALA A 304 -13.40 -14.32 -14.62
C ALA A 304 -12.44 -13.21 -14.17
N GLN A 305 -12.81 -12.40 -13.17
CA GLN A 305 -11.91 -11.39 -12.61
C GLN A 305 -10.69 -12.03 -11.93
N TRP A 306 -10.88 -13.07 -11.11
CA TRP A 306 -9.75 -13.84 -10.55
C TRP A 306 -8.86 -14.40 -11.67
N GLN A 307 -9.45 -15.04 -12.66
CA GLN A 307 -8.70 -15.67 -13.76
C GLN A 307 -7.86 -14.67 -14.55
N GLN A 308 -8.36 -13.45 -14.76
CA GLN A 308 -7.64 -12.38 -15.45
C GLN A 308 -6.39 -11.89 -14.69
N HIS A 309 -6.38 -12.04 -13.37
CA HIS A 309 -5.32 -11.55 -12.49
C HIS A 309 -4.50 -12.68 -11.86
N PHE A 310 -4.96 -13.93 -11.99
CA PHE A 310 -4.18 -15.09 -11.62
C PHE A 310 -2.89 -15.08 -12.46
N PRO A 311 -1.70 -15.14 -11.83
CA PRO A 311 -0.43 -15.16 -12.53
C PRO A 311 -0.47 -16.29 -13.55
N SER A 312 -0.58 -15.91 -14.83
CA SER A 312 -0.42 -16.87 -15.91
C SER A 312 0.93 -17.54 -15.67
N ALA A 313 0.99 -18.87 -15.63
CA ALA A 313 2.24 -19.61 -15.45
C ALA A 313 3.16 -19.47 -16.68
N THR A 314 3.49 -18.25 -17.07
CA THR A 314 4.39 -17.90 -18.17
C THR A 314 5.85 -18.12 -17.78
N GLY A 315 6.15 -18.40 -16.51
CA GLY A 315 7.45 -18.86 -16.04
C GLY A 315 7.42 -20.32 -15.65
N ALA A 316 7.97 -21.18 -16.51
CA ALA A 316 8.19 -22.61 -16.28
C ALA A 316 6.93 -23.39 -15.86
N PHE A 317 6.15 -23.83 -16.86
CA PHE A 317 5.80 -25.25 -16.78
C PHE A 317 7.15 -25.98 -16.71
N ASP A 318 7.56 -26.34 -15.48
CA ASP A 318 8.52 -27.42 -15.26
C ASP A 318 8.17 -28.44 -16.32
N VAL A 319 9.11 -28.71 -17.23
CA VAL A 319 8.92 -29.62 -18.35
C VAL A 319 8.34 -30.87 -17.73
N VAL A 320 7.01 -31.04 -17.82
CA VAL A 320 6.32 -32.16 -17.20
C VAL A 320 6.97 -33.33 -17.91
N PRO A 321 7.81 -34.14 -17.23
CA PRO A 321 8.56 -35.17 -17.91
C PRO A 321 7.50 -36.05 -18.54
N GLU A 322 7.41 -36.06 -19.88
CA GLU A 322 6.27 -36.68 -20.56
C GLU A 322 6.09 -38.09 -19.99
N PRO A 323 5.04 -38.33 -19.17
CA PRO A 323 4.92 -39.61 -18.52
C PRO A 323 4.56 -40.58 -19.64
N THR A 324 5.42 -41.56 -19.87
CA THR A 324 5.09 -42.79 -20.59
C THR A 324 4.83 -42.73 -22.11
N GLY A 325 4.87 -41.57 -22.78
CA GLY A 325 4.71 -41.52 -24.25
C GLY A 325 5.71 -42.42 -24.99
N ILE A 326 6.99 -42.31 -24.62
CA ILE A 326 8.07 -43.17 -25.17
C ILE A 326 7.91 -44.62 -24.72
N ALA A 327 7.45 -44.86 -23.49
CA ALA A 327 7.23 -46.22 -22.98
C ALA A 327 6.09 -46.94 -23.71
N LEU A 328 4.98 -46.24 -23.97
CA LEU A 328 3.84 -46.75 -24.73
C LEU A 328 4.20 -46.98 -26.20
N ALA A 329 4.97 -46.07 -26.81
CA ALA A 329 5.49 -46.26 -28.16
C ALA A 329 6.41 -47.50 -28.25
N ALA A 330 7.28 -47.72 -27.25
CA ALA A 330 8.16 -48.89 -27.20
C ALA A 330 7.36 -50.21 -27.03
N ILE A 331 6.33 -50.22 -26.19
CA ILE A 331 5.45 -51.39 -26.01
C ILE A 331 4.67 -51.68 -27.31
N ALA A 332 4.13 -50.65 -27.95
CA ALA A 332 3.42 -50.79 -29.22
C ALA A 332 4.33 -51.35 -30.33
N MET A 333 5.56 -50.84 -30.45
CA MET A 333 6.54 -51.36 -31.40
C MET A 333 6.93 -52.81 -31.09
N GLY A 334 7.10 -53.16 -29.81
CA GLY A 334 7.34 -54.54 -29.38
C GLY A 334 6.22 -55.49 -29.79
N GLY A 335 4.96 -55.08 -29.62
CA GLY A 335 3.78 -55.85 -30.04
C GLY A 335 3.73 -56.09 -31.55
N VAL A 336 4.01 -55.08 -32.36
CA VAL A 336 4.03 -55.20 -33.83
C VAL A 336 5.13 -56.16 -34.30
N VAL A 337 6.32 -56.11 -33.69
CA VAL A 337 7.43 -57.02 -34.01
C VAL A 337 7.07 -58.47 -33.66
N GLN A 338 6.44 -58.70 -32.50
CA GLN A 338 5.99 -60.03 -32.06
C GLN A 338 4.96 -60.62 -33.04
N LEU A 339 3.99 -59.82 -33.49
CA LEU A 339 2.95 -60.24 -34.43
C LEU A 339 3.54 -60.60 -35.80
N ARG A 340 4.49 -59.82 -36.33
CA ARG A 340 5.17 -60.12 -37.60
C ARG A 340 5.99 -61.41 -37.53
N ARG A 341 6.61 -61.72 -36.38
CA ARG A 341 7.34 -62.98 -36.18
C ARG A 341 6.42 -64.20 -36.23
N ARG A 342 5.22 -64.12 -35.64
CA ARG A 342 4.23 -65.21 -35.66
C ARG A 342 3.70 -65.49 -37.06
N GLN A 343 3.37 -64.45 -37.83
CA GLN A 343 2.88 -64.60 -39.21
C GLN A 343 3.91 -65.31 -40.12
N ARG A 344 5.20 -65.00 -39.97
CA ARG A 344 6.27 -65.65 -40.76
C ARG A 344 6.50 -67.11 -40.38
N ALA A 345 6.32 -67.49 -39.12
CA ALA A 345 6.44 -68.87 -38.67
C ALA A 345 5.28 -69.73 -39.22
N ALA A 346 4.05 -69.20 -39.20
CA ALA A 346 2.88 -69.88 -39.74
C ALA A 346 2.96 -70.11 -41.26
N ALA A 347 3.58 -69.18 -42.01
CA ALA A 347 3.77 -69.33 -43.45
C ALA A 347 4.86 -70.34 -43.86
N ARG A 348 5.61 -70.89 -42.90
CA ARG A 348 6.69 -71.88 -43.14
C ARG A 348 6.32 -73.30 -42.70
N ALA A 349 5.18 -73.47 -42.01
CA ALA A 349 4.62 -74.76 -41.64
C ALA A 349 3.62 -75.21 -42.71
#